data_AF-A0A0K0DKE2-F1
#
_entry.id   AF-A0A0K0DKE2-F1
#
_cell.length_a   1.000
_cell.length_b   1.000
_cell.length_c   1.000
_cell.angle_alpha   90.00
_cell.angle_beta   90.00
_cell.angle_gamma   90.00
#
_symmetry.space_group_name_H-M   'P 1'
#
loop_
_entity.id
_entity.type
_entity.pdbx_description
1 polymer ?
#
loop_
_entity_poly.entity_id
_entity_poly.type
_entity_poly.pdbx_seq_one_letter_code
_entity_poly.pdbx_strand_id
1 'polypeptide(L)'
;MASAVVVGQGKLAAKITNILCTSSIPVAFYGMDKPFRKLVEEMVRAHTEMTIPLQFVDDLRHQQEMYARLLENLRMTDDVSRLFGEVIIDTTRTANSPLLRAVRRFVSDAPVMSIGGTATDENTVAVHLYEPFEITRIAKVCPAL
;
A
#
# COMPACT_ATOMS: atom_id res chain seq x y z
N MET A 1 -5.71 2.25 14.01
CA MET A 1 -5.86 3.41 13.11
C MET A 1 -5.04 3.10 11.87
N ALA A 2 -5.51 3.38 10.65
CA ALA A 2 -4.65 3.18 9.48
C ALA A 2 -3.65 4.34 9.42
N SER A 3 -2.38 4.05 9.16
CA SER A 3 -1.33 5.07 9.04
C SER A 3 -1.20 5.54 7.60
N ALA A 4 -1.43 4.64 6.63
CA ALA A 4 -1.38 4.96 5.20
C ALA A 4 -2.69 4.62 4.49
N VAL A 5 -3.09 5.46 3.53
CA VAL A 5 -4.18 5.18 2.60
C VAL A 5 -3.62 4.97 1.20
N VAL A 6 -3.63 3.74 0.68
CA VAL A 6 -3.21 3.46 -0.69
C VAL A 6 -4.40 3.64 -1.63
N VAL A 7 -4.21 4.48 -2.65
CA VAL A 7 -5.21 4.81 -3.66
C VAL A 7 -4.74 4.33 -5.02
N GLY A 8 -5.56 3.56 -5.71
CA GLY A 8 -5.33 3.17 -7.10
C GLY A 8 -5.76 1.75 -7.41
N GLN A 9 -5.28 1.25 -8.53
CA GLN A 9 -5.67 -0.06 -9.06
C GLN A 9 -4.47 -0.81 -9.63
N GLY A 10 -4.60 -2.13 -9.68
CA GLY A 10 -3.64 -3.03 -10.33
C GLY A 10 -2.41 -3.39 -9.49
N LYS A 11 -1.38 -3.90 -10.19
CA LYS A 11 -0.21 -4.56 -9.57
C LYS A 11 0.63 -3.63 -8.69
N LEU A 12 0.81 -2.37 -9.09
CA LEU A 12 1.61 -1.40 -8.33
C LEU A 12 0.98 -1.14 -6.95
N ALA A 13 -0.33 -0.85 -6.93
CA ALA A 13 -1.06 -0.64 -5.69
C ALA A 13 -0.99 -1.88 -4.77
N ALA A 14 -1.11 -3.08 -5.34
CA ALA A 14 -1.00 -4.34 -4.59
C ALA A 14 0.39 -4.53 -3.99
N LYS A 15 1.45 -4.27 -4.77
CA LYS A 15 2.84 -4.35 -4.30
C LYS A 15 3.12 -3.35 -3.17
N ILE A 16 2.67 -2.10 -3.30
CA ILE A 16 2.85 -1.09 -2.25
C ILE A 16 2.09 -1.47 -0.99
N THR A 17 0.84 -1.91 -1.12
CA THR A 17 0.04 -2.40 0.00
C THR A 17 0.74 -3.57 0.70
N ASN A 18 1.28 -4.53 -0.05
CA ASN A 18 2.04 -5.65 0.50
C ASN A 18 3.29 -5.19 1.27
N ILE A 19 4.06 -4.23 0.74
CA ILE A 19 5.25 -3.70 1.44
C ILE A 19 4.86 -3.05 2.77
N LEU A 20 3.77 -2.28 2.80
CA LEU A 20 3.28 -1.65 4.02
C LEU A 20 2.82 -2.69 5.04
N CYS A 21 2.01 -3.66 4.61
CA CYS A 21 1.54 -4.76 5.47
C CYS A 21 2.71 -5.54 6.08
N THR A 22 3.68 -5.95 5.26
CA THR A 22 4.85 -6.73 5.68
C THR A 22 5.80 -5.93 6.57
N SER A 23 5.80 -4.60 6.43
CA SER A 23 6.50 -3.67 7.33
C SER A 23 5.71 -3.33 8.61
N SER A 24 4.61 -4.04 8.89
CA SER A 24 3.71 -3.81 10.04
C SER A 24 3.08 -2.41 10.08
N ILE A 25 2.91 -1.77 8.92
CA ILE A 25 2.25 -0.47 8.80
C ILE A 25 0.77 -0.70 8.50
N PRO A 26 -0.16 -0.25 9.37
CA PRO A 26 -1.58 -0.32 9.11
C PRO A 26 -1.95 0.45 7.84
N VAL A 27 -2.53 -0.23 6.87
CA VAL A 27 -2.85 0.32 5.56
C VAL A 27 -4.34 0.17 5.26
N ALA A 28 -4.95 1.27 4.84
CA ALA A 28 -6.26 1.27 4.24
C ALA A 28 -6.11 1.31 2.72
N PHE A 29 -6.72 0.37 2.00
CA PHE A 29 -6.75 0.39 0.55
C PHE A 29 -8.10 0.91 0.05
N TYR A 30 -8.05 1.87 -0.87
CA TYR A 30 -9.20 2.39 -1.60
C TYR A 30 -9.01 2.22 -3.11
N GLY A 31 -9.76 1.28 -3.68
CA GLY A 31 -9.73 0.97 -5.10
C GLY A 31 -10.74 -0.13 -5.43
N MET A 32 -11.52 0.08 -6.48
CA MET A 32 -12.55 -0.86 -6.92
C MET A 32 -11.89 -2.01 -7.68
N ASP A 33 -11.56 -3.11 -6.99
CA ASP A 33 -11.43 -4.43 -7.62
C ASP A 33 -11.47 -5.59 -6.60
N LYS A 34 -12.51 -6.43 -6.67
CA LYS A 34 -12.64 -7.65 -5.87
C LYS A 34 -11.45 -8.63 -5.96
N PRO A 35 -10.71 -8.79 -7.09
CA PRO A 35 -9.51 -9.64 -7.10
C PRO A 35 -8.31 -9.06 -6.34
N PHE A 36 -8.35 -7.79 -5.92
CA PHE A 36 -7.22 -7.14 -5.25
C PHE A 36 -6.87 -7.76 -3.90
N ARG A 37 -7.89 -8.11 -3.11
CA ARG A 37 -7.68 -8.71 -1.79
C ARG A 37 -6.89 -10.01 -1.88
N LYS A 38 -7.31 -10.90 -2.78
CA LYS A 38 -6.65 -12.19 -3.01
C LYS A 38 -5.22 -12.00 -3.46
N LEU A 39 -4.97 -11.03 -4.35
CA LEU A 39 -3.62 -10.71 -4.80
C LEU A 39 -2.71 -10.28 -3.64
N VAL A 40 -3.18 -9.39 -2.75
CA VAL A 40 -2.40 -8.97 -1.58
C VAL A 40 -2.20 -10.12 -0.60
N GLU A 41 -3.23 -10.93 -0.34
CA GLU A 41 -3.14 -12.13 0.50
C GLU A 41 -2.10 -13.13 -0.03
N GLU A 42 -2.08 -13.39 -1.34
CA GLU A 42 -1.07 -14.24 -1.99
C GLU A 42 0.34 -13.66 -1.84
N MET A 43 0.51 -12.34 -2.00
CA MET A 43 1.81 -11.68 -1.84
C MET A 43 2.31 -11.71 -0.38
N VAL A 44 1.43 -11.49 0.60
CA VAL A 44 1.77 -11.57 2.02
C VAL A 44 2.14 -13.00 2.40
N ARG A 45 1.41 -14.00 1.86
CA ARG A 45 1.75 -15.41 2.05
C ARG A 45 3.13 -15.75 1.50
N ALA A 46 3.41 -15.38 0.26
CA ALA A 46 4.73 -15.61 -0.35
C ALA A 46 5.86 -14.96 0.47
N HIS A 47 5.62 -13.75 1.00
CA HIS A 47 6.58 -13.11 1.91
C HIS A 47 6.81 -13.91 3.20
N THR A 48 5.74 -14.49 3.78
CA THR A 48 5.86 -15.28 5.00
C THR A 48 6.63 -16.58 4.79
N GLU A 49 6.38 -17.27 3.67
CA GLU A 49 7.07 -18.50 3.29
C GLU A 49 8.56 -18.26 3.00
N MET A 50 8.89 -17.11 2.40
CA MET A 50 10.30 -16.71 2.20
C MET A 50 11.03 -16.36 3.49
N THR A 51 10.32 -15.76 4.45
CA THR A 51 10.92 -15.29 5.72
C THR A 51 11.13 -16.44 6.71
N ILE A 52 10.21 -17.40 6.73
CA ILE A 52 10.28 -18.61 7.56
C ILE A 52 10.29 -19.82 6.62
N PRO A 53 11.45 -20.26 6.13
CA PRO A 53 11.53 -21.42 5.26
C PRO A 53 11.04 -22.68 5.96
N LEU A 54 10.22 -23.48 5.28
CA LEU A 54 9.68 -24.73 5.84
C LEU A 54 10.78 -25.78 6.01
N GLN A 55 11.22 -26.03 7.23
CA GLN A 55 12.17 -27.10 7.56
C GLN A 55 11.50 -28.19 8.41
N PHE A 56 10.56 -27.80 9.26
CA PHE A 56 9.80 -28.68 10.15
C PHE A 56 8.31 -28.33 10.13
N VAL A 57 7.47 -29.24 10.64
CA VAL A 57 6.01 -29.04 10.72
C VAL A 57 5.65 -27.82 11.57
N ASP A 58 6.46 -27.52 12.59
CA ASP A 58 6.24 -26.36 13.47
C ASP A 58 6.35 -25.02 12.74
N ASP A 59 7.13 -24.96 11.65
CA ASP A 59 7.25 -23.75 10.85
C ASP A 59 5.94 -23.37 10.16
N LEU A 60 5.06 -24.34 9.87
CA LEU A 60 3.72 -24.06 9.33
C LEU A 60 2.89 -23.22 10.30
N ARG A 61 3.03 -23.49 11.61
CA ARG A 61 2.32 -22.74 12.65
C ARG A 61 2.86 -21.31 12.72
N HIS A 62 4.19 -21.16 12.74
CA HIS A 62 4.83 -19.84 12.74
C HIS A 62 4.50 -19.02 11.47
N GLN A 63 4.46 -19.65 10.31
CA GLN A 63 4.04 -19.02 9.04
C GLN A 63 2.59 -18.52 9.13
N GLN A 64 1.66 -19.36 9.62
CA GLN A 64 0.25 -18.99 9.77
C GLN A 64 0.04 -17.85 10.77
N GLU A 65 0.72 -17.87 11.91
CA GLU A 65 0.67 -16.81 12.91
C GLU A 65 1.20 -15.50 12.35
N MET A 66 2.35 -15.52 11.67
CA MET A 66 2.91 -14.32 11.06
C MET A 66 2.00 -13.79 9.95
N TYR A 67 1.48 -14.66 9.08
CA TYR A 67 0.55 -14.29 8.03
C TYR A 67 -0.70 -13.59 8.58
N ALA A 68 -1.34 -14.18 9.61
CA ALA A 68 -2.51 -13.60 10.26
C ALA A 68 -2.21 -12.20 10.81
N ARG A 69 -1.10 -12.06 11.55
CA ARG A 69 -0.65 -10.77 12.12
C ARG A 69 -0.39 -9.71 11.04
N LEU A 70 0.22 -10.08 9.92
CA LEU A 70 0.48 -9.12 8.84
C LEU A 70 -0.81 -8.67 8.15
N LEU A 71 -1.81 -9.56 8.02
CA LEU A 71 -3.11 -9.22 7.45
C LEU A 71 -3.99 -8.37 8.37
N GLU A 72 -3.79 -8.40 9.69
CA GLU A 72 -4.47 -7.47 10.62
C GLU A 72 -4.16 -6.00 10.29
N ASN A 73 -3.02 -5.73 9.65
CA ASN A 73 -2.64 -4.41 9.18
C ASN A 73 -3.41 -3.97 7.91
N LEU A 74 -4.01 -4.91 7.18
CA LEU A 74 -4.74 -4.63 5.94
C LEU A 74 -6.21 -4.30 6.24
N ARG A 75 -6.61 -3.07 5.95
CA ARG A 75 -8.01 -2.65 5.93
C ARG A 75 -8.42 -2.37 4.49
N MET A 76 -9.41 -3.09 3.99
CA MET A 76 -10.01 -2.80 2.68
C MET A 76 -11.37 -2.16 2.90
N THR A 77 -11.63 -1.06 2.23
CA THR A 77 -12.93 -0.40 2.30
C THR A 77 -13.30 0.22 0.97
N ASP A 78 -14.57 0.05 0.60
CA ASP A 78 -15.18 0.74 -0.54
C ASP A 78 -15.77 2.11 -0.11
N ASP A 79 -15.76 2.39 1.20
CA ASP A 79 -16.37 3.57 1.81
C ASP A 79 -15.27 4.56 2.26
N VAL A 80 -15.13 5.62 1.48
CA VAL A 80 -14.16 6.71 1.73
C VAL A 80 -14.36 7.41 3.07
N SER A 81 -15.57 7.40 3.64
CA SER A 81 -15.85 8.05 4.93
C SER A 81 -15.20 7.33 6.11
N ARG A 82 -14.78 6.08 5.92
CA ARG A 82 -14.10 5.26 6.94
C ARG A 82 -12.58 5.33 6.84
N LEU A 83 -12.07 6.09 5.87
CA LEU A 83 -10.65 6.29 5.68
C LEU A 83 -10.14 7.33 6.67
N PHE A 84 -9.17 6.92 7.47
CA PHE A 84 -8.35 7.79 8.30
C PHE A 84 -6.91 7.38 8.05
N GLY A 85 -6.04 8.33 7.76
CA GLY A 85 -4.63 8.05 7.51
C GLY A 85 -3.79 9.29 7.62
N GLU A 86 -2.53 9.10 7.97
CA GLU A 86 -1.54 10.16 8.10
C GLU A 86 -0.94 10.51 6.74
N VAL A 87 -0.90 9.57 5.80
CA VAL A 87 -0.37 9.75 4.45
C VAL A 87 -1.26 9.08 3.42
N ILE A 88 -1.49 9.75 2.28
CA ILE A 88 -2.12 9.17 1.10
C ILE A 88 -1.03 8.73 0.13
N ILE A 89 -1.10 7.49 -0.35
CA ILE A 89 -0.18 6.95 -1.35
C ILE A 89 -0.93 6.76 -2.65
N ASP A 90 -0.72 7.69 -3.59
CA ASP A 90 -1.34 7.67 -4.90
C ASP A 90 -0.53 6.80 -5.87
N THR A 91 -1.17 5.76 -6.38
CA THR A 91 -0.61 4.84 -7.38
C THR A 91 -1.34 4.90 -8.72
N THR A 92 -2.20 5.91 -8.92
CA THR A 92 -3.05 6.02 -10.12
C THR A 92 -2.31 6.51 -11.37
N ARG A 93 -1.04 6.95 -11.24
CA ARG A 93 -0.17 7.50 -12.30
C ARG A 93 -0.77 8.68 -13.09
N THR A 94 -1.94 9.15 -12.68
CA THR A 94 -2.70 10.19 -13.36
C THR A 94 -2.80 11.35 -12.39
N ALA A 95 -2.29 12.52 -12.79
CA ALA A 95 -2.36 13.71 -11.94
C ALA A 95 -3.82 13.98 -11.53
N ASN A 96 -4.06 14.10 -10.23
CA ASN A 96 -5.36 14.45 -9.66
C ASN A 96 -6.52 13.50 -10.09
N SER A 97 -6.28 12.19 -10.05
CA SER A 97 -7.27 11.19 -10.44
C SER A 97 -8.60 11.31 -9.66
N PRO A 98 -9.74 10.86 -10.22
CA PRO A 98 -11.03 10.89 -9.52
C PRO A 98 -11.00 10.15 -8.16
N LEU A 99 -10.26 9.05 -8.08
CA LEU A 99 -10.08 8.28 -6.83
C LEU A 99 -9.32 9.09 -5.78
N LEU A 100 -8.21 9.74 -6.18
CA LEU A 100 -7.45 10.60 -5.29
C LEU A 100 -8.29 11.78 -4.79
N ARG A 101 -9.07 12.42 -5.68
CA ARG A 101 -9.98 13.50 -5.31
C ARG A 101 -11.05 13.06 -4.31
N ALA A 102 -11.57 11.84 -4.45
CA ALA A 102 -12.53 11.30 -3.51
C ALA A 102 -11.91 11.15 -2.10
N VAL A 103 -10.71 10.57 -2.02
CA VAL A 103 -10.01 10.36 -0.73
C VAL A 103 -9.61 11.68 -0.07
N ARG A 104 -9.08 12.64 -0.83
CA ARG A 104 -8.68 13.96 -0.30
C ARG A 104 -9.83 14.77 0.29
N ARG A 105 -11.09 14.49 -0.07
CA ARG A 105 -12.25 15.13 0.56
C ARG A 105 -12.48 14.69 2.00
N PHE A 106 -12.07 13.47 2.34
CA PHE A 106 -12.24 12.88 3.67
C PHE A 106 -10.95 12.91 4.50
N VAL A 107 -9.80 12.90 3.82
CA VAL A 107 -8.48 13.00 4.43
C VAL A 107 -7.76 14.22 3.84
N SER A 108 -8.28 15.42 4.13
CA SER A 108 -7.83 16.69 3.51
C SER A 108 -6.42 17.10 3.91
N ASP A 109 -6.04 16.77 5.13
CA ASP A 109 -4.82 17.29 5.75
C ASP A 109 -3.62 16.35 5.54
N ALA A 110 -3.85 15.13 5.04
CA ALA A 110 -2.79 14.16 4.82
C ALA A 110 -1.97 14.53 3.56
N PRO A 111 -0.63 14.57 3.65
CA PRO A 111 0.22 14.69 2.48
C PRO A 111 0.01 13.51 1.51
N VAL A 112 0.16 13.80 0.22
CA VAL A 112 0.03 12.83 -0.86
C VAL A 112 1.41 12.45 -1.37
N MET A 113 1.78 11.18 -1.25
CA MET A 113 2.91 10.57 -1.95
C MET A 113 2.44 10.02 -3.30
N SER A 114 2.78 10.70 -4.40
CA SER A 114 2.42 10.25 -5.75
C SER A 114 3.52 9.39 -6.37
N ILE A 115 3.23 8.10 -6.55
CA ILE A 115 4.18 7.11 -7.07
C ILE A 115 4.20 7.15 -8.60
N GLY A 116 5.33 7.57 -9.16
CA GLY A 116 5.53 7.70 -10.61
C GLY A 116 4.67 8.79 -11.27
N GLY A 117 4.03 9.64 -10.48
CA GLY A 117 3.32 10.84 -10.91
C GLY A 117 4.14 12.12 -10.68
N THR A 118 3.52 13.26 -10.96
CA THR A 118 4.08 14.59 -10.71
C THR A 118 3.46 15.20 -9.45
N ALA A 119 4.21 16.07 -8.77
CA ALA A 119 3.67 16.87 -7.68
C ALA A 119 2.62 17.83 -8.26
N THR A 120 1.38 17.74 -7.79
CA THR A 120 0.28 18.59 -8.30
C THR A 120 0.03 19.82 -7.46
N ASP A 121 0.52 19.84 -6.21
CA ASP A 121 0.33 20.91 -5.24
C ASP A 121 1.38 20.79 -4.12
N GLU A 122 1.40 21.78 -3.22
CA GLU A 122 2.35 21.88 -2.10
C GLU A 122 2.27 20.70 -1.12
N ASN A 123 1.12 20.04 -1.03
CA ASN A 123 0.92 18.86 -0.16
C ASN A 123 1.19 17.54 -0.89
N THR A 124 1.67 17.59 -2.13
CA THR A 124 1.95 16.39 -2.95
C THR A 124 3.44 16.25 -3.20
N VAL A 125 4.01 15.13 -2.74
CA VAL A 125 5.39 14.75 -2.98
C VAL A 125 5.44 13.70 -4.09
N ALA A 126 6.14 14.00 -5.18
CA ALA A 126 6.39 13.03 -6.23
C ALA A 126 7.48 12.05 -5.79
N VAL A 127 7.24 10.76 -5.96
CA VAL A 127 8.20 9.71 -5.60
C VAL A 127 8.37 8.75 -6.76
N HIS A 128 9.63 8.51 -7.15
CA HIS A 128 9.99 7.50 -8.12
C HIS A 128 10.52 6.24 -7.41
N LEU A 129 10.01 5.07 -7.79
CA LEU A 129 10.46 3.78 -7.29
C LEU A 129 11.29 3.07 -8.35
N TYR A 130 12.44 2.52 -7.96
CA TYR A 130 13.33 1.80 -8.87
C TYR A 130 12.96 0.31 -8.93
N GLU A 131 12.51 -0.14 -10.10
CA GLU A 131 12.20 -1.55 -10.35
C GLU A 131 13.47 -2.44 -10.35
N PRO A 132 13.43 -3.68 -9.82
CA PRO A 132 12.33 -4.28 -9.07
C PRO A 132 12.30 -3.78 -7.62
N PHE A 133 11.32 -2.95 -7.27
CA PHE A 133 11.36 -2.19 -6.00
C PHE A 133 11.09 -3.05 -4.76
N GLU A 134 10.56 -4.25 -4.94
CA GLU A 134 10.45 -5.25 -3.87
C GLU A 134 11.83 -5.66 -3.33
N ILE A 135 12.84 -5.59 -4.20
CA ILE A 135 14.23 -5.93 -3.90
C ILE A 135 15.03 -4.67 -3.59
N THR A 136 14.98 -3.66 -4.47
CA THR A 136 15.82 -2.46 -4.31
C THR A 136 15.45 -1.70 -3.05
N ARG A 137 14.15 -1.60 -2.74
CA ARG A 137 13.60 -0.76 -1.65
C ARG A 137 14.10 0.69 -1.69
N ILE A 138 14.49 1.16 -2.88
CA ILE A 138 14.97 2.52 -3.09
C ILE A 138 13.85 3.35 -3.70
N ALA A 139 13.57 4.46 -3.04
CA ALA A 139 12.67 5.50 -3.52
C ALA A 139 13.45 6.81 -3.67
N LYS A 140 13.21 7.54 -4.76
CA LYS A 140 13.71 8.90 -4.95
C LYS A 140 12.56 9.87 -4.77
N VAL A 141 12.70 10.78 -3.82
CA VAL A 141 11.84 11.96 -3.72
C VAL A 141 12.20 12.91 -4.85
N CYS A 142 11.25 13.19 -5.72
CA CYS A 142 11.41 14.10 -6.84
C CYS A 142 11.05 15.51 -6.37
N PRO A 143 11.95 16.50 -6.53
CA PRO A 143 11.62 17.88 -6.22
C PRO A 143 10.46 18.35 -7.11
N ALA A 144 9.61 19.24 -6.58
CA ALA A 144 8.65 19.95 -7.39
C ALA A 144 9.41 20.80 -8.43
N LEU A 145 9.00 20.70 -9.70
CA LEU A 145 9.52 21.53 -10.79
C LEU A 145 9.00 22.96 -10.66
#